data_AF-A0A1I3DPN4-F1
#
_entry.id   AF-A0A1I3DPN4-F1
#
_cell.length_a   1.000
_cell.length_b   1.000
_cell.length_c   1.000
_cell.angle_alpha   90.00
_cell.angle_beta   90.00
_cell.angle_gamma   90.00
#
_symmetry.space_group_name_H-M   'P 1'
#
loop_
_entity.id
_entity.type
_entity.pdbx_description
1 polymer ?
#
loop_
_entity_poly.entity_id
_entity_poly.type
_entity_poly.pdbx_seq_one_letter_code
_entity_poly.pdbx_strand_id
1 'polypeptide(L)'
;MKFAPHIFETTEQGNSTGLTASSTSSGYRQPWRVLRVLRVVLRVLLCFIFSSWMMSVAHGQMKADLPGAKAAAAAPKNLLAEAARSVGVKQCQPAITRLSALAINGTGAHDVLVDWDHAHPDRGPFFSLTGIEYAGASAAVSITAVPQGGGACSVAAERISIAPYSCKSIADTELKGYNATPLLPTFTVYVSAAEPGGSVSLVDSPPGCLIIRRYVQYNWTEQANMATPAPAHK
;
A
#
# COMPACT_ATOMS: atom_id res chain seq x y z
N MET A 1 -4.38 -27.85 -9.00
CA MET A 1 -5.27 -26.72 -8.65
C MET A 1 -4.90 -25.55 -9.55
N LYS A 2 -5.82 -25.17 -10.44
CA LYS A 2 -5.69 -24.10 -11.44
C LYS A 2 -6.40 -22.86 -10.90
N PHE A 3 -5.71 -21.73 -10.80
CA PHE A 3 -6.32 -20.43 -10.56
C PHE A 3 -6.51 -19.72 -11.91
N ALA A 4 -7.74 -19.30 -12.18
CA ALA A 4 -8.07 -18.28 -13.16
C ALA A 4 -8.89 -17.19 -12.43
N PRO A 5 -8.68 -15.90 -12.72
CA PRO A 5 -9.40 -14.80 -12.11
C PRO A 5 -10.60 -14.39 -12.96
N HIS A 6 -11.74 -14.05 -12.33
CA HIS A 6 -12.78 -13.28 -12.99
C HIS A 6 -13.15 -12.05 -12.17
N ILE A 7 -13.06 -10.94 -12.88
CA ILE A 7 -13.34 -9.56 -12.54
C ILE A 7 -14.84 -9.30 -12.64
N PHE A 8 -15.33 -8.44 -11.73
CA PHE A 8 -16.56 -7.63 -11.75
C PHE A 8 -17.54 -7.84 -12.92
N GLU A 9 -18.71 -8.38 -12.60
CA GLU A 9 -19.89 -8.41 -13.45
C GLU A 9 -20.87 -7.33 -12.96
N THR A 10 -21.21 -6.41 -13.86
CA THR A 10 -22.22 -5.35 -13.71
C THR A 10 -23.62 -5.93 -13.74
N THR A 11 -24.55 -5.41 -12.91
CA THR A 11 -25.98 -5.69 -13.05
C THR A 11 -26.79 -4.39 -13.16
N GLU A 12 -27.57 -4.32 -14.25
CA GLU A 12 -28.58 -3.31 -14.58
C GLU A 12 -29.82 -3.35 -13.67
N GLN A 13 -30.53 -2.22 -13.61
CA GLN A 13 -32.01 -2.09 -13.54
C GLN A 13 -32.32 -0.58 -13.63
N GLY A 14 -33.25 -0.02 -14.41
CA GLY A 14 -34.30 -0.53 -15.29
C GLY A 14 -35.55 0.35 -15.17
N ASN A 15 -35.91 1.08 -16.25
CA ASN A 15 -37.28 1.43 -16.70
C ASN A 15 -38.10 2.48 -15.86
N SER A 16 -39.05 3.31 -16.33
CA SER A 16 -39.88 3.37 -17.55
C SER A 16 -40.63 4.75 -17.70
N THR A 17 -40.99 5.12 -18.94
CA THR A 17 -42.24 5.82 -19.43
C THR A 17 -42.60 7.26 -18.96
N GLY A 18 -43.16 8.18 -19.76
CA GLY A 18 -43.64 8.17 -21.16
C GLY A 18 -44.27 9.51 -21.62
N LEU A 19 -44.28 9.70 -22.96
CA LEU A 19 -45.28 10.26 -23.90
C LEU A 19 -46.02 11.62 -23.70
N THR A 20 -45.89 12.50 -24.72
CA THR A 20 -46.93 13.18 -25.57
C THR A 20 -46.21 14.29 -26.39
N ALA A 21 -46.15 14.35 -27.72
CA ALA A 21 -47.12 14.42 -28.84
C ALA A 21 -47.11 15.81 -29.52
N SER A 22 -46.70 15.81 -30.81
CA SER A 22 -47.10 16.66 -31.96
C SER A 22 -46.95 18.21 -31.94
N SER A 23 -46.21 18.78 -32.91
CA SER A 23 -46.76 19.23 -34.21
C SER A 23 -45.71 19.84 -35.17
N THR A 24 -45.88 19.53 -36.46
CA THR A 24 -45.53 20.22 -37.73
C THR A 24 -44.56 21.42 -37.77
N SER A 25 -43.60 21.39 -38.69
CA SER A 25 -43.68 22.13 -39.97
C SER A 25 -42.39 22.11 -40.82
N SER A 26 -42.64 22.07 -42.14
CA SER A 26 -41.94 22.72 -43.25
C SER A 26 -40.43 22.52 -43.49
N GLY A 27 -40.12 22.11 -44.73
CA GLY A 27 -38.78 21.81 -45.20
C GLY A 27 -37.95 23.04 -45.55
N TYR A 28 -36.64 22.83 -45.65
CA TYR A 28 -35.75 23.56 -46.55
C TYR A 28 -34.50 22.71 -46.80
N ARG A 29 -34.22 22.44 -48.08
CA ARG A 29 -32.99 21.77 -48.56
C ARG A 29 -31.78 22.64 -48.19
N GLN A 30 -30.80 22.08 -47.49
CA GLN A 30 -29.52 22.74 -47.19
C GLN A 30 -28.37 21.71 -47.28
N PRO A 31 -27.43 21.84 -48.25
CA PRO A 31 -26.37 20.86 -48.52
C PRO A 31 -25.16 20.91 -47.56
N TRP A 32 -25.29 21.54 -46.39
CA TRP A 32 -24.19 21.78 -45.46
C TRP A 32 -23.91 20.63 -44.47
N ARG A 33 -24.70 19.54 -44.53
CA ARG A 33 -24.61 18.43 -43.56
C ARG A 33 -23.40 17.51 -43.78
N VAL A 34 -22.84 17.43 -44.98
CA VAL A 34 -21.74 16.49 -45.28
C VAL A 34 -20.42 16.95 -44.64
N LEU A 35 -20.18 18.25 -44.52
CA LEU A 35 -18.94 18.79 -43.96
C LEU A 35 -18.87 18.72 -42.42
N ARG A 36 -20.01 18.70 -41.71
CA ARG A 36 -20.04 18.59 -40.24
C ARG A 36 -19.87 17.17 -39.73
N VAL A 37 -20.38 16.17 -40.45
CA VAL A 37 -20.22 14.76 -40.08
C VAL A 37 -18.76 14.31 -40.23
N LEU A 38 -18.06 14.77 -41.28
CA LEU A 38 -16.65 14.45 -41.51
C LEU A 38 -15.71 14.99 -40.41
N ARG A 39 -16.01 16.17 -39.84
CA ARG A 39 -15.24 16.76 -38.74
C ARG A 39 -15.46 16.05 -37.39
N VAL A 40 -16.63 15.47 -37.15
CA VAL A 40 -16.92 14.72 -35.92
C VAL A 40 -16.28 13.33 -35.97
N VAL A 41 -16.34 12.64 -37.13
CA VAL A 41 -15.73 11.32 -37.31
C VAL A 41 -14.19 11.40 -37.21
N LEU A 42 -13.57 12.45 -37.77
CA LEU A 42 -12.12 12.64 -37.68
C LEU A 42 -11.64 12.95 -36.24
N ARG A 43 -12.45 13.64 -35.43
CA ARG A 43 -12.13 13.89 -34.00
C ARG A 43 -12.30 12.64 -33.12
N VAL A 44 -13.28 11.79 -33.42
CA VAL A 44 -13.47 10.53 -32.67
C VAL A 44 -12.38 9.52 -33.01
N LEU A 45 -11.94 9.41 -34.28
CA LEU A 45 -10.84 8.52 -34.66
C LEU A 45 -9.48 8.93 -34.06
N LEU A 46 -9.22 10.23 -33.88
CA LEU A 46 -7.99 10.72 -33.23
C LEU A 46 -7.97 10.47 -31.71
N CYS A 47 -9.12 10.37 -31.04
CA CYS A 47 -9.17 10.04 -29.60
C CYS A 47 -8.89 8.55 -29.31
N PHE A 48 -9.28 7.62 -30.18
CA PHE A 48 -9.05 6.18 -29.95
C PHE A 48 -7.60 5.73 -30.18
N ILE A 49 -6.81 6.47 -30.98
CA ILE A 49 -5.40 6.15 -31.20
C ILE A 49 -4.51 6.62 -30.03
N PHE A 50 -4.96 7.60 -29.23
CA PHE A 50 -4.19 8.11 -28.09
C PHE A 50 -4.46 7.40 -26.76
N SER A 51 -5.54 6.62 -26.64
CA SER A 51 -5.93 5.95 -25.39
C SER A 51 -5.33 4.55 -25.18
N SER A 52 -4.50 4.06 -26.11
CA SER A 52 -3.77 2.77 -25.96
C SER A 52 -2.32 2.95 -25.49
N TRP A 53 -2.00 4.04 -24.79
CA TRP A 53 -0.75 4.14 -24.05
C TRP A 53 -0.85 3.30 -22.78
N MET A 54 -0.41 2.05 -22.97
CA MET A 54 0.02 1.06 -21.99
C MET A 54 0.19 1.62 -20.57
N MET A 55 -0.67 1.17 -19.65
CA MET A 55 -0.34 1.14 -18.24
C MET A 55 0.83 0.18 -18.04
N SER A 56 2.05 0.70 -18.17
CA SER A 56 3.27 0.00 -17.78
C SER A 56 3.34 0.00 -16.25
N VAL A 57 2.92 -1.10 -15.64
CA VAL A 57 3.22 -1.38 -14.22
C VAL A 57 4.70 -1.79 -14.17
N ALA A 58 5.59 -0.83 -13.95
CA ALA A 58 7.03 -1.07 -13.87
C ALA A 58 7.39 -1.58 -12.47
N HIS A 59 7.80 -2.84 -12.38
CA HIS A 59 8.42 -3.41 -11.18
C HIS A 59 9.92 -3.11 -11.26
N GLY A 60 10.41 -2.16 -10.47
CA GLY A 60 11.84 -1.92 -10.31
C GLY A 60 12.38 -2.74 -9.12
N GLN A 61 13.33 -3.63 -9.37
CA GLN A 61 14.16 -4.24 -8.31
C GLN A 61 15.58 -3.71 -8.45
N MET A 62 16.17 -3.22 -7.35
CA MET A 62 17.55 -2.73 -7.34
C MET A 62 18.42 -3.66 -6.49
N LYS A 63 19.22 -4.47 -7.17
CA LYS A 63 20.25 -5.31 -6.54
C LYS A 63 21.54 -4.50 -6.37
N ALA A 64 22.05 -4.39 -5.15
CA ALA A 64 23.31 -3.71 -4.88
C ALA A 64 24.50 -4.66 -5.06
N ASP A 65 25.20 -4.59 -6.19
CA ASP A 65 26.48 -5.28 -6.42
C ASP A 65 27.63 -4.26 -6.39
N LEU A 66 28.40 -4.19 -5.30
CA LEU A 66 29.77 -3.62 -5.32
C LEU A 66 30.70 -4.28 -4.28
N PRO A 67 31.99 -4.51 -4.60
CA PRO A 67 32.91 -5.27 -3.76
C PRO A 67 33.73 -4.40 -2.77
N GLY A 68 33.83 -4.90 -1.54
CA GLY A 68 35.08 -4.96 -0.78
C GLY A 68 35.79 -3.67 -0.36
N ALA A 69 35.26 -2.96 0.64
CA ALA A 69 36.07 -2.16 1.56
C ALA A 69 35.49 -2.28 2.98
N LYS A 70 36.31 -2.69 3.96
CA LYS A 70 35.94 -2.70 5.39
C LYS A 70 35.78 -1.26 5.89
N ALA A 71 34.61 -0.68 5.64
CA ALA A 71 34.13 0.51 6.31
C ALA A 71 33.59 0.10 7.69
N ALA A 72 33.80 0.93 8.71
CA ALA A 72 33.00 0.88 9.93
C ALA A 72 31.54 0.76 9.50
N ALA A 73 30.82 -0.27 10.00
CA ALA A 73 29.52 -0.65 9.49
C ALA A 73 28.59 0.57 9.50
N ALA A 74 28.40 1.19 8.34
CA ALA A 74 27.40 2.21 8.15
C ALA A 74 26.06 1.57 8.55
N ALA A 75 25.23 2.31 9.29
CA ALA A 75 23.87 1.87 9.57
C ALA A 75 23.23 1.40 8.24
N PRO A 76 22.48 0.28 8.24
CA PRO A 76 21.86 -0.23 7.02
C PRO A 76 21.18 0.90 6.27
N LYS A 77 21.52 1.07 4.98
CA LYS A 77 20.90 2.10 4.16
C LYS A 77 19.39 1.89 4.19
N ASN A 78 18.63 2.92 4.49
CA ASN A 78 17.17 2.83 4.52
C ASN A 78 16.62 2.97 3.10
N LEU A 79 16.63 1.87 2.35
CA LEU A 79 16.24 1.87 0.93
C LEU A 79 14.81 2.36 0.72
N LEU A 80 13.90 2.08 1.65
CA LEU A 80 12.51 2.55 1.54
C LEU A 80 12.41 4.07 1.69
N ALA A 81 13.12 4.66 2.66
CA ALA A 81 13.16 6.11 2.82
C ALA A 81 13.82 6.81 1.63
N GLU A 82 14.82 6.17 1.00
CA GLU A 82 15.43 6.66 -0.22
C GLU A 82 14.48 6.57 -1.42
N ALA A 83 13.80 5.45 -1.60
CA ALA A 83 12.80 5.25 -2.66
C ALA A 83 11.63 6.24 -2.54
N ALA A 84 11.09 6.45 -1.33
CA ALA A 84 10.03 7.44 -1.11
C ALA A 84 10.45 8.86 -1.53
N ARG A 85 11.68 9.27 -1.19
CA ARG A 85 12.22 10.58 -1.63
C ARG A 85 12.40 10.65 -3.13
N SER A 86 12.92 9.59 -3.75
CA SER A 86 13.22 9.60 -5.19
C SER A 86 11.97 9.68 -6.06
N VAL A 87 10.85 9.11 -5.59
CA VAL A 87 9.56 9.20 -6.31
C VAL A 87 8.79 10.48 -6.00
N GLY A 88 9.27 11.32 -5.06
CA GLY A 88 8.72 12.65 -4.79
C GLY A 88 7.81 12.76 -3.58
N VAL A 89 7.79 11.77 -2.68
CA VAL A 89 7.09 11.87 -1.39
C VAL A 89 7.79 12.88 -0.47
N LYS A 90 7.05 13.82 0.10
CA LYS A 90 7.57 14.83 1.05
C LYS A 90 6.79 14.83 2.35
N GLN A 91 5.47 14.95 2.29
CA GLN A 91 4.61 15.10 3.46
C GLN A 91 4.69 13.90 4.41
N CYS A 92 4.60 12.69 3.86
CA CYS A 92 4.70 11.46 4.65
C CYS A 92 6.15 10.97 4.88
N GLN A 93 7.14 11.67 4.32
CA GLN A 93 8.54 11.23 4.35
C GLN A 93 9.08 10.99 5.77
N PRO A 94 8.80 11.83 6.79
CA PRO A 94 9.29 11.58 8.14
C PRO A 94 8.73 10.29 8.75
N ALA A 95 7.44 10.03 8.52
CA ALA A 95 6.78 8.83 9.04
C ALA A 95 7.32 7.56 8.37
N ILE A 96 7.46 7.58 7.04
CA ILE A 96 8.07 6.48 6.27
C ILE A 96 9.48 6.22 6.79
N THR A 97 10.30 7.26 6.93
CA THR A 97 11.70 7.13 7.36
C THR A 97 11.82 6.49 8.74
N ARG A 98 11.00 6.92 9.71
CA ARG A 98 11.01 6.37 11.08
C ARG A 98 10.55 4.93 11.11
N LEU A 99 9.42 4.62 10.47
CA LEU A 99 8.85 3.26 10.47
C LEU A 99 9.76 2.27 9.74
N SER A 100 10.32 2.67 8.59
CA SER A 100 11.21 1.79 7.83
C SER A 100 12.54 1.57 8.55
N ALA A 101 13.08 2.57 9.24
CA ALA A 101 14.29 2.41 10.06
C ALA A 101 14.09 1.40 11.19
N LEU A 102 12.94 1.43 11.88
CA LEU A 102 12.59 0.44 12.89
C LEU A 102 12.47 -0.96 12.28
N ALA A 103 11.87 -1.06 11.09
CA ALA A 103 11.62 -2.33 10.44
C ALA A 103 12.90 -3.04 9.96
N ILE A 104 13.88 -2.30 9.47
CA ILE A 104 15.15 -2.85 8.97
C ILE A 104 16.24 -2.99 10.05
N ASN A 105 15.95 -2.57 11.28
CA ASN A 105 16.93 -2.65 12.36
C ASN A 105 17.35 -4.12 12.62
N GLY A 106 18.66 -4.35 12.69
CA GLY A 106 19.23 -5.70 12.88
C GLY A 106 19.11 -6.65 11.69
N THR A 107 18.63 -6.18 10.53
CA THR A 107 18.58 -7.00 9.31
C THR A 107 19.95 -7.13 8.66
N GLY A 108 20.22 -8.28 8.03
CA GLY A 108 21.42 -8.50 7.23
C GLY A 108 21.27 -7.96 5.80
N ALA A 109 20.07 -8.06 5.23
CA ALA A 109 19.72 -7.54 3.92
C ALA A 109 18.24 -7.15 3.88
N HIS A 110 17.91 -6.21 3.00
CA HIS A 110 16.53 -5.88 2.66
C HIS A 110 16.44 -5.28 1.25
N ASP A 111 15.28 -5.41 0.61
CA ASP A 111 14.96 -4.78 -0.66
C ASP A 111 13.49 -4.34 -0.66
N VAL A 112 13.14 -3.39 -1.53
CA VAL A 112 11.87 -2.65 -1.48
C VAL A 112 11.13 -2.72 -2.81
N LEU A 113 9.82 -2.94 -2.72
CA LEU A 113 8.85 -2.67 -3.76
C LEU A 113 8.01 -1.47 -3.31
N VAL A 114 7.75 -0.51 -4.21
CA VAL A 114 6.96 0.69 -3.91
C VAL A 114 5.95 0.94 -5.02
N ASP A 115 4.76 1.38 -4.63
CA ASP A 115 3.68 1.79 -5.52
C ASP A 115 3.17 3.19 -5.08
N TRP A 116 2.95 4.10 -6.03
CA TRP A 116 2.53 5.47 -5.74
C TRP A 116 1.66 6.07 -6.85
N ASP A 117 0.99 7.19 -6.55
CA ASP A 117 0.34 8.01 -7.58
C ASP A 117 1.38 8.84 -8.34
N HIS A 118 1.69 8.46 -9.57
CA HIS A 118 2.66 9.17 -10.41
C HIS A 118 2.26 10.62 -10.75
N ALA A 119 0.95 10.91 -10.79
CA ALA A 119 0.48 12.27 -11.06
C ALA A 119 0.60 13.17 -9.81
N HIS A 120 0.51 12.57 -8.62
CA HIS A 120 0.54 13.29 -7.36
C HIS A 120 1.41 12.58 -6.30
N PRO A 121 2.73 12.45 -6.51
CA PRO A 121 3.59 11.63 -5.64
C PRO A 121 3.63 12.08 -4.18
N ASP A 122 3.34 13.36 -3.91
CA ASP A 122 3.30 13.91 -2.54
C ASP A 122 1.90 13.98 -1.93
N ARG A 123 0.84 13.84 -2.75
CA ARG A 123 -0.56 14.01 -2.30
C ARG A 123 -1.41 12.75 -2.45
N GLY A 124 -0.91 11.75 -3.17
CA GLY A 124 -1.52 10.44 -3.28
C GLY A 124 -0.99 9.47 -2.22
N PRO A 125 -1.63 8.30 -2.08
CA PRO A 125 -1.13 7.25 -1.22
C PRO A 125 0.20 6.68 -1.74
N PHE A 126 1.05 6.29 -0.80
CA PHE A 126 2.29 5.57 -1.04
C PHE A 126 2.19 4.20 -0.35
N PHE A 127 2.45 3.14 -1.10
CA PHE A 127 2.46 1.76 -0.61
C PHE A 127 3.84 1.18 -0.80
N SER A 128 4.23 0.30 0.10
CA SER A 128 5.51 -0.39 0.00
C SER A 128 5.44 -1.78 0.59
N LEU A 129 6.26 -2.67 0.03
CA LEU A 129 6.53 -3.99 0.56
C LEU A 129 8.05 -4.18 0.59
N THR A 130 8.59 -4.39 1.77
CA THR A 130 10.02 -4.62 2.01
C THR A 130 10.23 -6.08 2.38
N GLY A 131 11.05 -6.80 1.63
CA GLY A 131 11.59 -8.08 2.07
C GLY A 131 12.75 -7.84 3.02
N ILE A 132 12.78 -8.50 4.18
CA ILE A 132 13.87 -8.40 5.15
C ILE A 132 14.43 -9.77 5.50
N GLU A 133 15.75 -9.85 5.62
CA GLU A 133 16.48 -11.06 5.99
C GLU A 133 17.24 -10.85 7.31
N TYR A 134 17.10 -11.83 8.21
CA TYR A 134 17.87 -12.00 9.42
C TYR A 134 18.69 -13.30 9.33
N ALA A 135 19.59 -13.52 10.28
CA ALA A 135 20.30 -14.79 10.40
C ALA A 135 19.29 -15.95 10.60
N GLY A 136 19.03 -16.72 9.53
CA GLY A 136 18.16 -17.90 9.56
C GLY A 136 16.65 -17.63 9.53
N ALA A 137 16.22 -16.39 9.26
CA ALA A 137 14.80 -16.05 9.16
C ALA A 137 14.56 -14.92 8.15
N SER A 138 13.35 -14.86 7.60
CA SER A 138 12.91 -13.78 6.73
C SER A 138 11.56 -13.26 7.18
N ALA A 139 11.29 -11.99 6.88
CA ALA A 139 9.98 -11.39 7.08
C ALA A 139 9.67 -10.44 5.93
N ALA A 140 8.40 -10.07 5.81
CA ALA A 140 7.97 -8.99 4.94
C ALA A 140 7.48 -7.83 5.81
N VAL A 141 7.65 -6.61 5.32
CA VAL A 141 7.15 -5.40 5.96
C VAL A 141 6.34 -4.62 4.95
N SER A 142 5.08 -4.36 5.23
CA SER A 142 4.25 -3.44 4.45
C SER A 142 4.19 -2.09 5.16
N ILE A 143 4.45 -0.99 4.45
CA ILE A 143 4.19 0.36 4.95
C ILE A 143 3.31 1.08 3.94
N THR A 144 2.14 1.51 4.40
CA THR A 144 1.23 2.41 3.69
C THR A 144 1.30 3.78 4.35
N ALA A 145 1.43 4.83 3.55
CA ALA A 145 1.43 6.20 3.99
C ALA A 145 0.48 7.04 3.13
N VAL A 146 -0.43 7.76 3.77
CA VAL A 146 -1.46 8.56 3.11
C VAL A 146 -1.37 9.99 3.63
N PRO A 147 -1.02 10.98 2.77
CA PRO A 147 -1.01 12.38 3.17
C PRO A 147 -2.44 12.86 3.48
N GLN A 148 -2.56 13.74 4.47
CA GLN A 148 -3.82 14.32 4.91
C GLN A 148 -3.83 15.84 4.75
N GLY A 149 -4.99 16.48 4.96
CA GLY A 149 -5.05 17.92 5.09
C GLY A 149 -4.16 18.44 6.23
N GLY A 150 -3.64 19.66 6.12
CA GLY A 150 -2.83 20.28 7.18
C GLY A 150 -1.41 19.72 7.35
N GLY A 151 -0.91 18.94 6.39
CA GLY A 151 0.46 18.44 6.39
C GLY A 151 0.69 17.18 7.24
N ALA A 152 -0.37 16.58 7.79
CA ALA A 152 -0.26 15.34 8.57
C ALA A 152 -0.24 14.08 7.69
N CYS A 153 0.20 12.94 8.22
CA CYS A 153 0.22 11.67 7.50
C CYS A 153 -0.55 10.60 8.27
N SER A 154 -1.35 9.78 7.59
CA SER A 154 -1.84 8.52 8.17
C SER A 154 -0.99 7.37 7.69
N VAL A 155 -0.60 6.49 8.61
CA VAL A 155 0.27 5.37 8.31
C VAL A 155 -0.28 4.07 8.86
N ALA A 156 -0.01 3.00 8.11
CA ALA A 156 -0.12 1.63 8.58
C ALA A 156 1.19 0.91 8.26
N ALA A 157 1.81 0.30 9.27
CA ALA A 157 3.00 -0.52 9.13
C ALA A 157 2.70 -1.92 9.63
N GLU A 158 3.05 -2.94 8.87
CA GLU A 158 2.79 -4.34 9.19
C GLU A 158 4.07 -5.14 8.97
N ARG A 159 4.55 -5.84 9.98
CA ARG A 159 5.59 -6.86 9.84
C ARG A 159 4.94 -8.24 9.85
N ILE A 160 5.19 -9.01 8.81
CA ILE A 160 4.65 -10.34 8.57
C ILE A 160 5.82 -11.33 8.64
N SER A 161 5.77 -12.25 9.60
CA SER A 161 6.83 -13.22 9.83
C SER A 161 6.25 -14.59 10.15
N ILE A 162 7.05 -15.63 9.94
CA ILE A 162 6.68 -17.00 10.29
C ILE A 162 7.64 -17.48 11.38
N ALA A 163 7.10 -18.10 12.43
CA ALA A 163 7.87 -18.76 13.47
C ALA A 163 7.66 -20.27 13.42
N PRO A 164 8.70 -21.09 13.63
CA PRO A 164 8.60 -22.55 13.69
C PRO A 164 8.06 -23.04 15.05
N TYR A 165 7.17 -22.28 15.67
CA TYR A 165 6.54 -22.57 16.95
C TYR A 165 5.02 -22.45 16.82
N SER A 166 4.27 -23.09 17.71
CA SER A 166 2.81 -22.90 17.74
C SER A 166 2.45 -21.46 18.12
N CYS A 167 1.33 -20.94 17.60
CA CYS A 167 0.87 -19.61 17.99
C CYS A 167 0.58 -19.52 19.49
N LYS A 168 0.13 -20.62 20.11
CA LYS A 168 0.01 -20.70 21.57
C LYS A 168 1.34 -20.43 22.28
N SER A 169 2.42 -21.08 21.83
CA SER A 169 3.75 -20.86 22.43
C SER A 169 4.17 -19.40 22.29
N ILE A 170 3.99 -18.79 21.11
CA ILE A 170 4.32 -17.38 20.88
C ILE A 170 3.50 -16.46 21.79
N ALA A 171 2.20 -16.68 21.91
CA ALA A 171 1.33 -15.89 22.76
C ALA A 171 1.75 -15.98 24.24
N ASP A 172 2.05 -17.20 24.71
CA ASP A 172 2.47 -17.46 26.09
C ASP A 172 3.83 -16.85 26.41
N THR A 173 4.75 -16.73 25.44
CA THR A 173 6.11 -16.18 25.66
C THR A 173 6.21 -14.68 25.43
N GLU A 174 5.59 -14.16 24.37
CA GLU A 174 5.82 -12.79 23.88
C GLU A 174 4.66 -11.84 24.16
N LEU A 175 3.44 -12.34 24.32
CA LEU A 175 2.22 -11.50 24.36
C LEU A 175 1.56 -11.48 25.74
N LYS A 176 2.34 -11.74 26.79
CA LYS A 176 1.86 -11.64 28.18
C LYS A 176 1.33 -10.24 28.46
N GLY A 177 0.10 -10.16 28.98
CA GLY A 177 -0.56 -8.89 29.30
C GLY A 177 -1.28 -8.23 28.11
N TYR A 178 -1.21 -8.81 26.91
CA TYR A 178 -2.07 -8.39 25.80
C TYR A 178 -3.48 -8.97 25.99
N ASN A 179 -4.49 -8.21 25.57
CA ASN A 179 -5.87 -8.68 25.49
C ASN A 179 -6.05 -9.46 24.19
N ALA A 180 -6.38 -10.75 24.31
CA ALA A 180 -6.62 -11.63 23.19
C ALA A 180 -8.09 -11.59 22.75
N THR A 181 -8.34 -11.44 21.46
CA THR A 181 -9.66 -11.51 20.84
C THR A 181 -9.61 -12.53 19.70
N PRO A 182 -10.18 -13.74 19.87
CA PRO A 182 -10.27 -14.70 18.79
C PRO A 182 -11.29 -14.21 17.75
N LEU A 183 -10.85 -14.03 16.51
CA LEU A 183 -11.72 -13.57 15.41
C LEU A 183 -12.20 -14.75 14.54
N LEU A 184 -11.36 -15.78 14.38
CA LEU A 184 -11.68 -17.06 13.72
C LEU A 184 -10.99 -18.20 14.48
N PRO A 185 -11.37 -19.47 14.25
CA PRO A 185 -10.76 -20.62 14.95
C PRO A 185 -9.23 -20.69 14.88
N THR A 186 -8.63 -20.18 13.80
CA THR A 186 -7.18 -20.16 13.57
C THR A 186 -6.61 -18.74 13.55
N PHE A 187 -7.36 -17.73 14.01
CA PHE A 187 -6.95 -16.33 13.94
C PHE A 187 -7.32 -15.56 15.21
N THR A 188 -6.30 -15.11 15.94
CA THR A 188 -6.48 -14.33 17.18
C THR A 188 -5.69 -13.03 17.10
N VAL A 189 -6.33 -11.94 17.51
CA VAL A 189 -5.71 -10.61 17.58
C VAL A 189 -5.43 -10.26 19.03
N TYR A 190 -4.23 -9.76 19.29
CA TYR A 190 -3.74 -9.36 20.60
C TYR A 190 -3.47 -7.86 20.58
N VAL A 191 -3.98 -7.14 21.57
CA VAL A 191 -3.77 -5.68 21.73
C VAL A 191 -3.27 -5.35 23.12
N SER A 192 -2.38 -4.37 23.23
CA SER A 192 -1.83 -3.89 24.51
C SER A 192 -2.20 -2.43 24.71
N ALA A 193 -2.67 -2.08 25.91
CA ALA A 193 -2.91 -0.67 26.27
C ALA A 193 -1.60 0.14 26.33
N ALA A 194 -0.46 -0.53 26.51
CA ALA A 194 0.86 0.10 26.51
C ALA A 194 1.35 0.49 25.10
N GLU A 195 0.74 -0.07 24.05
CA GLU A 195 1.09 0.19 22.66
C GLU A 195 -0.16 0.63 21.85
N PRO A 196 -0.67 1.85 22.07
CA PRO A 196 -1.82 2.35 21.31
C PRO A 196 -1.53 2.35 19.80
N GLY A 197 -2.48 1.84 19.02
CA GLY A 197 -2.34 1.67 17.57
C GLY A 197 -1.55 0.41 17.16
N GLY A 198 -0.94 -0.29 18.12
CA GLY A 198 -0.28 -1.57 17.94
C GLY A 198 -1.22 -2.76 18.10
N SER A 199 -1.00 -3.80 17.30
CA SER A 199 -1.64 -5.12 17.47
C SER A 199 -0.71 -6.22 16.98
N VAL A 200 -0.89 -7.42 17.53
CA VAL A 200 -0.25 -8.64 17.06
C VAL A 200 -1.33 -9.63 16.69
N SER A 201 -1.35 -10.09 15.45
CA SER A 201 -2.27 -11.12 15.02
C SER A 201 -1.52 -12.42 14.80
N LEU A 202 -2.03 -13.50 15.38
CA LEU A 202 -1.48 -14.84 15.23
C LEU A 202 -2.44 -15.67 14.38
N VAL A 203 -1.92 -16.26 13.31
CA VAL A 203 -2.65 -17.19 12.43
C VAL A 203 -1.98 -18.57 12.52
N ASP A 204 -2.74 -19.57 12.94
CA ASP A 204 -2.23 -20.95 12.97
C ASP A 204 -1.95 -21.44 11.55
N SER A 205 -0.69 -21.80 11.27
CA SER A 205 -0.24 -22.26 9.96
C SER A 205 0.74 -23.43 10.13
N PRO A 206 0.22 -24.64 10.44
CA PRO A 206 1.06 -25.80 10.74
C PRO A 206 2.15 -26.05 9.68
N PRO A 207 3.40 -26.33 10.08
CA PRO A 207 3.85 -26.63 11.45
C PRO A 207 4.21 -25.41 12.32
N GLY A 208 3.93 -24.18 11.89
CA GLY A 208 4.33 -22.95 12.60
C GLY A 208 3.20 -21.97 12.88
N CYS A 209 3.58 -20.73 13.13
CA CYS A 209 2.69 -19.61 13.37
C CYS A 209 3.03 -18.46 12.42
N LEU A 210 2.02 -17.94 11.71
CA LEU A 210 2.13 -16.69 10.99
C LEU A 210 1.81 -15.55 11.95
N ILE A 211 2.73 -14.60 12.06
CA ILE A 211 2.69 -13.49 13.02
C ILE A 211 2.61 -12.19 12.21
N ILE A 212 1.58 -11.40 12.45
CA ILE A 212 1.40 -10.07 11.84
C ILE A 212 1.44 -9.04 12.96
N ARG A 213 2.55 -8.30 13.07
CA ARG A 213 2.69 -7.18 13.99
C ARG A 213 2.34 -5.90 13.25
N ARG A 214 1.23 -5.27 13.60
CA ARG A 214 0.67 -4.10 12.91
C ARG A 214 0.70 -2.88 13.81
N TYR A 215 1.06 -1.74 13.24
CA TYR A 215 0.96 -0.41 13.84
C TYR A 215 0.16 0.51 12.92
N VAL A 216 -0.80 1.24 13.46
CA VAL A 216 -1.58 2.25 12.74
C VAL A 216 -1.58 3.55 13.52
N GLN A 217 -1.30 4.64 12.82
CA GLN A 217 -1.38 5.99 13.38
C GLN A 217 -2.03 6.93 12.37
N TYR A 218 -3.06 7.62 12.81
CA TYR A 218 -3.69 8.70 12.05
C TYR A 218 -3.09 10.04 12.47
N ASN A 219 -3.15 11.03 11.57
CA ASN A 219 -2.73 12.40 11.85
C ASN A 219 -1.30 12.50 12.43
N TRP A 220 -0.38 11.67 11.92
CA TRP A 220 1.04 11.74 12.27
C TRP A 220 1.57 13.11 11.88
N THR A 221 2.07 13.82 12.87
CA THR A 221 2.93 15.00 12.71
C THR A 221 4.28 14.71 13.34
N GLU A 222 5.36 15.34 12.87
CA GLU A 222 6.66 15.19 13.53
C GLU A 222 6.60 15.61 15.01
N GLN A 223 5.79 16.61 15.33
CA GLN A 223 5.61 17.16 16.68
C GLN A 223 4.92 16.17 17.63
N ALA A 224 3.92 15.40 17.17
CA ALA A 224 3.25 14.39 17.99
C ALA A 224 4.18 13.24 18.40
N ASN A 225 5.20 12.94 17.59
CA ASN A 225 6.05 11.76 17.76
C ASN A 225 7.38 12.03 18.49
N MET A 226 7.68 13.29 18.82
CA MET A 226 8.71 13.62 19.83
C MET A 226 8.18 13.44 21.27
N ALA A 227 6.85 13.34 21.45
CA ALA A 227 6.19 13.21 22.75
C ALA A 227 5.91 11.75 23.17
N THR A 228 6.04 10.77 22.25
CA THR A 228 5.84 9.35 22.56
C THR A 228 7.21 8.67 22.71
N PRO A 229 7.59 8.21 23.92
CA PRO A 229 8.81 7.43 24.12
C PRO A 229 8.78 6.21 23.19
N ALA A 230 9.91 5.91 22.55
CA ALA A 230 10.05 4.65 21.83
C ALA A 230 9.76 3.49 22.81
N PRO A 231 8.95 2.48 22.43
CA PRO A 231 8.75 1.33 23.28
C PRO A 231 10.11 0.69 23.56
N ALA A 232 10.46 0.61 24.84
CA ALA A 232 11.69 -0.02 25.28
C ALA A 232 11.58 -1.52 25.00
N HIS A 233 12.20 -1.99 23.91
CA HIS A 233 12.43 -3.41 23.71
C HIS A 233 13.39 -3.90 24.81
N LYS A 234 12.89 -4.75 25.70
CA LYS A 234 13.72 -5.67 26.50
C LYS A 234 13.83 -7.00 25.77
#